data_AF-A0A2P5WFY8-F1
#
_entry.id   AF-A0A2P5WFY8-F1
#
_cell.length_a   1.000
_cell.length_b   1.000
_cell.length_c   1.000
_cell.angle_alpha   90.00
_cell.angle_beta   90.00
_cell.angle_gamma   90.00
#
_symmetry.space_group_name_H-M   'P 1'
#
loop_
_entity.id
_entity.type
_entity.pdbx_description
1 polymer ?
#
loop_
_entity_poly.entity_id
_entity_poly.type
_entity_poly.pdbx_seq_one_letter_code
_entity_poly.pdbx_strand_id
1 'polypeptide(L)'
;MAPKSDNTEAIVLNYVNEQNRPLNSQNVADSLQKFNLKKASIQKTLDSLADSGKISFKEYGKQKIYLARQDQFNIPNNEELASMKEENAKLQEHLDQQKKAITEVEGEIKSLQSNLTLEQIHDKEAKLRKEVKEMEDKLVKLRGGVTLVRPEEKKAVEAMYSEKISLWRRRKRMFKDLWDAITENSPKDLKEFKEELGIEYDEDVGVNLQSFSELLQHGKKRARGQ
;
A
#
# COMPACT_ATOMS: atom_id res chain seq x y z
N MET A 1 -2.42 -31.58 -56.24
CA MET A 1 -1.55 -31.40 -55.07
C MET A 1 -2.33 -31.68 -53.80
N ALA A 2 -2.09 -32.81 -53.15
CA ALA A 2 -2.63 -33.05 -51.81
C ALA A 2 -1.64 -33.87 -50.97
N PRO A 3 -0.81 -33.19 -50.17
CA PRO A 3 -0.24 -33.79 -48.97
C PRO A 3 -0.49 -32.81 -47.80
N LYS A 4 -1.70 -32.84 -47.25
CA LYS A 4 -2.02 -32.20 -45.95
C LYS A 4 -2.73 -33.17 -44.99
N SER A 5 -3.22 -34.31 -45.48
CA SER A 5 -3.91 -35.35 -44.70
C SER A 5 -3.01 -36.03 -43.69
N ASP A 6 -1.78 -36.38 -44.09
CA ASP A 6 -0.88 -37.20 -43.28
C ASP A 6 -0.48 -36.51 -41.97
N ASN A 7 -0.31 -35.18 -42.00
CA ASN A 7 0.00 -34.41 -40.80
C ASN A 7 -1.21 -34.39 -39.84
N THR A 8 -2.44 -34.28 -40.36
CA THR A 8 -3.64 -34.26 -39.52
C THR A 8 -3.94 -35.63 -38.91
N GLU A 9 -3.72 -36.71 -39.66
CA GLU A 9 -3.85 -38.08 -39.17
C GLU A 9 -2.83 -38.40 -38.08
N ALA A 10 -1.56 -38.01 -38.28
CA ALA A 10 -0.51 -38.21 -37.28
C ALA A 10 -0.79 -37.46 -35.97
N ILE A 11 -1.22 -36.18 -36.06
CA ILE A 11 -1.54 -35.37 -34.88
C ILE A 11 -2.72 -35.99 -34.10
N VAL A 12 -3.78 -36.40 -34.78
CA VAL A 12 -4.96 -37.00 -34.13
C VAL A 12 -4.61 -38.37 -33.53
N LEU A 13 -3.85 -39.20 -34.23
CA LEU A 13 -3.43 -40.51 -33.75
C LEU A 13 -2.53 -40.40 -32.51
N ASN A 14 -1.53 -39.51 -32.54
CA ASN A 14 -0.65 -39.26 -31.40
C ASN A 14 -1.45 -38.79 -30.19
N TYR A 15 -2.37 -37.83 -30.39
CA TYR A 15 -3.22 -37.35 -29.30
C TYR A 15 -4.08 -38.46 -28.68
N VAL A 16 -4.72 -39.30 -29.51
CA VAL A 16 -5.55 -40.41 -29.01
C VAL A 16 -4.71 -41.43 -28.22
N ASN A 17 -3.49 -41.73 -28.68
CA ASN A 17 -2.57 -42.63 -28.01
C ASN A 17 -2.01 -42.04 -26.70
N GLU A 18 -1.64 -40.76 -26.68
CA GLU A 18 -1.14 -40.07 -25.50
C GLU A 18 -2.18 -39.97 -24.39
N GLN A 19 -3.44 -39.65 -24.73
CA GLN A 19 -4.49 -39.54 -23.73
C GLN A 19 -4.95 -40.89 -23.19
N ASN A 20 -4.79 -41.96 -23.99
CA ASN A 20 -5.14 -43.35 -23.69
C ASN A 20 -6.46 -43.53 -22.91
N ARG A 21 -7.48 -42.72 -23.23
CA ARG A 21 -8.81 -42.72 -22.58
C ARG A 21 -9.92 -42.63 -23.64
N PRO A 22 -11.18 -42.98 -23.33
CA PRO A 22 -12.28 -42.83 -24.27
C PRO A 22 -12.51 -41.36 -24.65
N LEU A 23 -12.55 -41.07 -25.95
CA LEU A 23 -12.70 -39.72 -26.49
C LEU A 23 -13.87 -39.66 -27.48
N ASN A 24 -14.54 -38.51 -27.56
CA ASN A 24 -15.51 -38.22 -28.62
C ASN A 24 -14.92 -37.18 -29.59
N SER A 25 -15.55 -37.01 -30.75
CA SER A 25 -15.06 -36.07 -31.79
C SER A 25 -15.01 -34.61 -31.35
N GLN A 26 -15.85 -34.20 -30.39
CA GLN A 26 -15.85 -32.85 -29.83
C GLN A 26 -14.64 -32.64 -28.91
N ASN A 27 -14.39 -33.55 -27.97
CA ASN A 27 -13.28 -33.49 -27.01
C ASN A 27 -11.93 -33.44 -27.73
N VAL A 28 -11.78 -34.23 -28.81
CA VAL A 28 -10.57 -34.18 -29.65
C VAL A 28 -10.45 -32.83 -30.36
N ALA A 29 -11.55 -32.28 -30.89
CA ALA A 29 -11.55 -30.98 -31.54
C ALA A 29 -11.18 -29.82 -30.60
N ASP A 30 -11.71 -29.84 -29.38
CA ASP A 30 -11.42 -28.81 -28.38
C ASP A 30 -9.97 -28.88 -27.91
N SER A 31 -9.45 -30.10 -27.72
CA SER A 31 -8.06 -30.31 -27.28
C SER A 31 -7.03 -29.98 -28.37
N LEU A 32 -7.38 -30.23 -29.64
CA LEU A 32 -6.54 -29.96 -30.81
C LEU A 32 -6.82 -28.59 -31.43
N GLN A 33 -7.55 -27.70 -30.75
CA GLN A 33 -7.86 -26.36 -31.25
C GLN A 33 -6.60 -25.56 -31.60
N LYS A 34 -5.50 -25.79 -30.87
CA LYS A 34 -4.17 -25.17 -31.12
C LYS A 34 -3.60 -25.46 -32.51
N PHE A 35 -4.03 -26.55 -33.15
CA PHE A 35 -3.60 -26.96 -34.49
C PHE A 35 -4.51 -26.42 -35.61
N ASN A 36 -5.50 -25.56 -35.28
CA ASN A 36 -6.45 -24.96 -36.23
C ASN A 36 -7.19 -25.99 -37.10
N LEU A 37 -7.44 -27.19 -36.57
CA LEU A 37 -8.15 -28.26 -37.27
C LEU A 37 -9.66 -28.10 -37.09
N LYS A 38 -10.40 -28.19 -38.20
CA LYS A 38 -11.88 -28.14 -38.16
C LYS A 38 -12.42 -29.46 -37.60
N LYS A 39 -13.43 -29.40 -36.73
CA LYS A 39 -14.12 -30.58 -36.16
C LYS A 39 -14.52 -31.63 -37.20
N ALA A 40 -15.08 -31.20 -38.33
CA ALA A 40 -15.47 -32.12 -39.41
C ALA A 40 -14.28 -32.86 -40.03
N SER A 41 -13.10 -32.22 -40.10
CA SER A 41 -11.86 -32.86 -40.55
C SER A 41 -11.38 -33.88 -39.53
N ILE A 42 -11.38 -33.52 -38.24
CA ILE A 42 -10.97 -34.41 -37.14
C ILE A 42 -11.88 -35.63 -37.07
N GLN A 43 -13.20 -35.46 -37.21
CA GLN A 43 -14.13 -36.57 -37.21
C GLN A 43 -13.88 -37.52 -38.38
N LYS A 44 -13.67 -37.01 -39.60
CA LYS A 44 -13.30 -37.84 -40.76
C LYS A 44 -11.98 -38.58 -40.54
N THR A 45 -11.00 -37.92 -39.95
CA THR A 45 -9.71 -38.51 -39.60
C THR A 45 -9.87 -39.62 -38.55
N LEU A 46 -10.68 -39.40 -37.50
CA LEU A 46 -10.97 -40.41 -36.48
C LEU A 46 -11.70 -41.62 -37.08
N ASP A 47 -12.69 -41.40 -37.96
CA ASP A 47 -13.37 -42.47 -38.67
C ASP A 47 -12.38 -43.25 -39.56
N SER A 48 -11.51 -42.57 -40.32
CA SER A 48 -10.49 -43.22 -41.16
C SER A 48 -9.43 -43.98 -40.37
N LEU A 49 -9.00 -43.45 -39.22
CA LEU A 49 -8.08 -44.14 -38.29
C LEU A 49 -8.74 -45.37 -37.67
N ALA A 50 -10.06 -45.32 -37.46
CA ALA A 50 -10.82 -46.44 -36.96
C ALA A 50 -11.01 -47.52 -38.03
N ASP A 51 -11.33 -47.13 -39.26
CA ASP A 51 -11.48 -48.02 -40.41
C ASP A 51 -10.15 -48.70 -40.80
N SER A 52 -9.03 -47.97 -40.72
CA SER A 52 -7.68 -48.52 -40.90
C SER A 52 -7.20 -49.38 -39.72
N GLY A 53 -8.03 -49.51 -38.68
CA GLY A 53 -7.75 -50.35 -37.52
C GLY A 53 -6.61 -49.82 -36.66
N LYS A 54 -6.24 -48.54 -36.73
CA LYS A 54 -5.23 -47.92 -35.84
C LYS A 54 -5.83 -47.52 -34.50
N ILE A 55 -7.12 -47.15 -34.48
CA ILE A 55 -7.88 -46.88 -33.26
C ILE A 55 -9.14 -47.75 -33.24
N SER A 56 -9.69 -48.00 -32.05
CA SER A 56 -10.99 -48.64 -31.90
C SER A 56 -12.08 -47.58 -31.77
N PHE A 57 -13.30 -47.92 -32.20
CA PHE A 57 -14.47 -47.09 -31.92
C PHE A 57 -15.64 -47.93 -31.43
N LYS A 58 -16.55 -47.28 -30.72
CA LYS A 58 -17.83 -47.85 -30.30
C LYS A 58 -18.94 -46.83 -30.48
N GLU A 59 -20.01 -47.26 -31.13
CA GLU A 59 -21.19 -46.44 -31.35
C GLU A 59 -22.18 -46.58 -30.19
N TYR A 60 -22.61 -45.44 -29.68
CA TYR A 60 -23.65 -45.31 -28.66
C TYR A 60 -24.74 -44.40 -29.22
N GLY A 61 -25.70 -45.00 -29.93
CA GLY A 61 -26.79 -44.28 -30.59
C GLY A 61 -26.26 -43.32 -31.66
N LYS A 62 -26.38 -42.00 -31.42
CA LYS A 62 -25.91 -40.96 -32.36
C LYS A 62 -24.46 -40.54 -32.15
N GLN A 63 -23.79 -41.04 -31.11
CA GLN A 63 -22.43 -40.64 -30.75
C GLN A 63 -21.42 -41.77 -30.97
N LYS A 64 -20.26 -41.44 -31.52
CA LYS A 64 -19.10 -42.33 -31.64
C LYS A 64 -18.08 -42.01 -30.56
N ILE A 65 -17.62 -43.04 -29.86
CA ILE A 65 -16.51 -42.97 -28.91
C ILE A 65 -15.32 -43.67 -29.55
N TYR A 66 -14.17 -42.99 -29.59
CA TYR A 66 -12.91 -43.47 -30.13
C TYR A 66 -11.93 -43.75 -28.98
N LEU A 67 -11.13 -44.79 -29.12
CA LEU A 67 -10.14 -45.21 -28.14
C LEU A 67 -8.89 -45.72 -28.85
N ALA A 68 -7.71 -45.42 -28.30
CA ALA A 68 -6.47 -46.07 -28.73
C ALA A 68 -6.60 -47.59 -28.58
N ARG A 69 -6.21 -48.34 -29.61
CA ARG A 69 -6.18 -49.80 -29.46
C ARG A 69 -5.15 -50.15 -28.39
N GLN A 70 -5.44 -51.15 -27.57
CA GLN A 70 -4.52 -51.54 -26.48
C GLN A 70 -3.49 -52.59 -26.92
N ASP A 71 -3.75 -53.30 -28.02
CA ASP A 71 -2.86 -54.33 -28.56
C ASP A 71 -1.58 -53.77 -29.21
N GLN A 72 -1.55 -52.48 -29.54
CA GLN A 72 -0.34 -51.79 -29.99
C GLN A 72 0.65 -51.51 -28.85
N PHE A 73 0.24 -51.62 -27.58
CA PHE A 73 1.11 -51.39 -26.43
C PHE A 73 1.69 -52.71 -25.91
N ASN A 74 2.98 -52.70 -25.55
CA ASN A 74 3.59 -53.85 -24.92
C ASN A 74 2.98 -54.04 -23.52
N ILE A 75 2.48 -55.24 -23.23
CA ILE A 75 1.93 -55.59 -21.93
C ILE A 75 3.08 -56.18 -21.12
N PRO A 76 3.58 -55.48 -20.09
CA PRO A 76 4.69 -55.99 -19.28
C PRO A 76 4.30 -57.30 -18.59
N ASN A 77 5.27 -58.19 -18.42
CA ASN A 77 5.06 -59.39 -17.60
C ASN A 77 5.05 -59.04 -16.10
N ASN A 78 4.72 -60.01 -15.23
CA ASN A 78 4.63 -59.76 -13.79
C ASN A 78 5.97 -59.33 -13.15
N GLU A 79 7.10 -59.82 -13.66
CA GLU A 79 8.44 -59.49 -13.14
C GLU A 79 8.85 -58.07 -13.55
N GLU A 80 8.63 -57.71 -14.82
CA GLU A 80 8.83 -56.36 -15.34
C GLU A 80 7.94 -55.35 -14.59
N LEU A 81 6.67 -55.70 -14.36
CA LEU A 81 5.76 -54.86 -13.59
C LEU A 81 6.23 -54.65 -12.14
N ALA A 82 6.79 -55.70 -11.52
CA ALA A 82 7.37 -55.60 -10.18
C ALA A 82 8.61 -54.69 -10.17
N SER A 83 9.51 -54.86 -11.15
CA SER A 83 10.70 -54.01 -11.30
C SER A 83 10.32 -52.54 -11.52
N MET A 84 9.35 -52.25 -12.39
CA MET A 84 8.87 -50.89 -12.64
C MET A 84 8.21 -50.27 -11.39
N LYS A 85 7.52 -51.07 -10.57
CA LYS A 85 6.97 -50.59 -9.30
C LYS A 85 8.07 -50.24 -8.30
N GLU A 86 9.11 -51.05 -8.22
CA GLU A 86 10.26 -50.78 -7.35
C GLU A 86 11.02 -49.53 -7.80
N GLU A 87 11.25 -49.37 -9.10
CA GLU A 87 11.88 -48.18 -9.66
C GLU A 87 11.04 -46.92 -9.41
N ASN A 88 9.72 -46.99 -9.62
CA ASN A 88 8.82 -45.87 -9.30
C ASN A 88 8.84 -45.52 -7.82
N ALA A 89 8.92 -46.51 -6.92
CA ALA A 89 9.03 -46.25 -5.49
C ALA A 89 10.36 -45.53 -5.15
N LYS A 90 11.48 -45.97 -5.74
CA LYS A 90 12.79 -45.32 -5.58
C LYS A 90 12.79 -43.89 -6.12
N LEU A 91 12.22 -43.68 -7.31
CA LEU A 91 12.10 -42.34 -7.91
C LEU A 91 11.21 -41.43 -7.07
N GLN A 92 10.11 -41.95 -6.52
CA GLN A 92 9.23 -41.19 -5.63
C GLN A 92 9.96 -40.77 -4.35
N GLU A 93 10.74 -41.67 -3.77
CA GLU A 93 11.57 -41.36 -2.59
C GLU A 93 12.63 -40.29 -2.91
N HIS A 94 13.34 -40.41 -4.03
CA HIS A 94 14.30 -39.40 -4.48
C HIS A 94 13.64 -38.03 -4.72
N LEU A 95 12.46 -38.00 -5.32
CA LEU A 95 11.69 -36.76 -5.51
C LEU A 95 11.33 -36.11 -4.18
N ASP A 96 10.91 -36.90 -3.19
CA ASP A 96 10.54 -36.37 -1.87
C ASP A 96 11.77 -35.87 -1.10
N GLN A 97 12.92 -36.54 -1.22
CA GLN A 97 14.19 -36.07 -0.68
C GLN A 97 14.63 -34.75 -1.32
N GLN A 98 14.58 -34.63 -2.64
CA GLN A 98 14.95 -33.39 -3.35
C GLN A 98 14.00 -32.24 -2.99
N LYS A 99 12.69 -32.48 -2.89
CA LYS A 99 11.71 -31.46 -2.45
C LYS A 99 12.01 -30.95 -1.04
N LYS A 100 12.39 -31.83 -0.12
CA LYS A 100 12.81 -31.44 1.24
C LYS A 100 14.04 -30.54 1.20
N ALA A 101 15.08 -30.95 0.46
CA ALA A 101 16.30 -30.15 0.32
C ALA A 101 16.04 -28.76 -0.29
N ILE A 102 15.17 -28.67 -1.31
CA ILE A 102 14.74 -27.39 -1.88
C ILE A 102 14.06 -26.53 -0.82
N THR A 103 13.13 -27.10 -0.06
CA THR A 103 12.38 -26.37 0.98
C THR A 103 13.32 -25.83 2.07
N GLU A 104 14.33 -26.61 2.47
CA GLU A 104 15.34 -26.20 3.43
C GLU A 104 16.18 -25.02 2.91
N VAL A 105 16.73 -25.14 1.69
CA VAL A 105 17.54 -24.08 1.06
C VAL A 105 16.71 -22.81 0.80
N GLU A 106 15.45 -22.94 0.38
CA GLU A 106 14.55 -21.80 0.23
C GLU A 106 14.27 -21.10 1.56
N GLY A 107 14.15 -21.88 2.66
CA GLY A 107 14.04 -21.36 4.01
C GLY A 107 15.27 -20.55 4.43
N GLU A 108 16.46 -21.07 4.16
CA GLU A 108 17.73 -20.37 4.41
C GLU A 108 17.86 -19.08 3.60
N ILE A 109 17.54 -19.13 2.30
CA ILE A 109 17.54 -17.95 1.43
C ILE A 109 16.60 -16.89 1.98
N LYS A 110 15.38 -17.26 2.37
CA LYS A 110 14.39 -16.34 2.92
C LYS A 110 14.88 -15.71 4.23
N SER A 111 15.53 -16.49 5.09
CA SER A 111 16.16 -16.00 6.32
C SER A 111 17.28 -14.99 6.01
N LEU A 112 18.16 -15.31 5.07
CA LEU A 112 19.26 -14.42 4.67
C LEU A 112 18.73 -13.11 4.03
N GLN A 113 17.73 -13.21 3.15
CA GLN A 113 17.08 -12.07 2.51
C GLN A 113 16.26 -11.19 3.46
N SER A 114 15.89 -11.69 4.64
CA SER A 114 15.21 -10.87 5.66
C SER A 114 16.13 -9.80 6.26
N ASN A 115 17.44 -9.93 6.06
CA ASN A 115 18.43 -8.97 6.50
C ASN A 115 18.90 -8.09 5.33
N LEU A 116 19.26 -6.84 5.64
CA LEU A 116 19.90 -5.95 4.67
C LEU A 116 21.26 -6.52 4.29
N THR A 117 21.63 -6.40 3.01
CA THR A 117 22.99 -6.75 2.58
C THR A 117 24.00 -5.77 3.19
N LEU A 118 25.27 -6.17 3.27
CA LEU A 118 26.34 -5.32 3.80
C LEU A 118 26.42 -3.97 3.08
N GLU A 119 26.26 -3.97 1.75
CA GLU A 119 26.22 -2.77 0.92
C GLU A 119 25.04 -1.86 1.28
N GLN A 120 23.84 -2.43 1.42
CA GLN A 120 22.66 -1.68 1.84
C GLN A 120 22.78 -1.13 3.27
N ILE A 121 23.46 -1.85 4.17
CA ILE A 121 23.77 -1.38 5.53
C ILE A 121 24.68 -0.17 5.45
N HIS A 122 25.76 -0.22 4.65
CA HIS A 122 26.69 0.91 4.49
C HIS A 122 26.00 2.14 3.89
N ASP A 123 25.15 1.98 2.87
CA ASP A 123 24.40 3.08 2.29
C ASP A 123 23.45 3.72 3.31
N LYS A 124 22.75 2.89 4.09
CA LYS A 124 21.84 3.36 5.14
C LYS A 124 22.60 4.06 6.26
N GLU A 125 23.75 3.54 6.65
CA GLU A 125 24.63 4.16 7.64
C GLU A 125 25.10 5.54 7.17
N ALA A 126 25.60 5.64 5.92
CA ALA A 126 26.06 6.90 5.35
C ALA A 126 24.95 7.95 5.32
N LYS A 127 23.73 7.55 4.93
CA LYS A 127 22.55 8.42 4.94
C LYS A 127 22.19 8.90 6.34
N LEU A 128 22.09 7.98 7.31
CA LEU A 128 21.76 8.31 8.69
C LEU A 128 22.80 9.23 9.32
N ARG A 129 24.09 8.99 9.09
CA ARG A 129 25.17 9.88 9.57
C ARG A 129 25.05 11.29 9.00
N LYS A 130 24.68 11.42 7.72
CA LYS A 130 24.42 12.72 7.10
C LYS A 130 23.22 13.42 7.74
N GLU A 131 22.11 12.72 7.94
CA GLU A 131 20.90 13.27 8.58
C GLU A 131 21.17 13.71 10.02
N VAL A 132 21.90 12.92 10.81
CA VAL A 132 22.32 13.28 12.17
C VAL A 132 23.12 14.58 12.15
N LYS A 133 24.14 14.68 11.28
CA LYS A 133 24.96 15.89 11.16
C LYS A 133 24.12 17.12 10.80
N GLU A 134 23.20 17.00 9.84
CA GLU A 134 22.31 18.10 9.45
C GLU A 134 21.38 18.53 10.60
N MET A 135 20.89 17.58 11.39
CA MET A 135 20.03 17.86 12.56
C MET A 135 20.82 18.49 13.70
N GLU A 136 22.06 18.06 13.93
CA GLU A 136 22.97 18.67 14.90
C GLU A 136 23.31 20.11 14.52
N ASP A 137 23.63 20.38 13.25
CA ASP A 137 23.91 21.73 12.74
C ASP A 137 22.69 22.66 12.92
N LYS A 138 21.47 22.15 12.67
CA LYS A 138 20.22 22.88 12.94
C LYS A 138 20.05 23.15 14.43
N LEU A 139 20.32 22.16 15.29
CA LEU A 139 20.24 22.31 16.73
C LEU A 139 21.22 23.36 17.26
N VAL A 140 22.46 23.37 16.77
CA VAL A 140 23.47 24.37 17.15
C VAL A 140 22.98 25.78 16.80
N LYS A 141 22.43 25.99 15.60
CA LYS A 141 21.88 27.29 15.19
C LYS A 141 20.69 27.72 16.06
N LEU A 142 19.77 26.80 16.34
CA LEU A 142 18.61 27.07 17.19
C LEU A 142 19.00 27.37 18.65
N ARG A 143 20.04 26.69 19.16
CA ARG A 143 20.57 26.93 20.51
C ARG A 143 21.38 28.22 20.62
N GLY A 144 22.12 28.58 19.57
CA GLY A 144 22.95 29.79 19.55
C GLY A 144 22.18 31.09 19.29
N GLY A 145 21.00 31.01 18.68
CA GLY A 145 20.32 32.18 18.12
C GLY A 145 19.27 32.88 18.99
N VAL A 146 18.84 32.36 20.14
CA VAL A 146 17.67 32.93 20.85
C VAL A 146 17.85 32.85 22.36
N THR A 147 17.65 34.00 23.02
CA THR A 147 17.41 34.11 24.45
C THR A 147 16.35 33.10 24.84
N LEU A 148 16.75 32.04 25.54
CA LEU A 148 15.90 30.93 25.94
C LEU A 148 14.95 31.41 27.04
N VAL A 149 13.96 32.23 26.70
CA VAL A 149 12.90 32.62 27.65
C VAL A 149 12.25 31.31 28.08
N ARG A 150 12.40 30.97 29.36
CA ARG A 150 11.82 29.73 29.86
C ARG A 150 10.31 29.80 29.64
N PRO A 151 9.64 28.70 29.26
CA PRO A 151 8.18 28.69 29.13
C PRO A 151 7.46 29.24 30.36
N GLU A 152 8.05 29.02 31.54
CA GLU A 152 7.57 29.55 32.83
C GLU A 152 7.69 31.08 32.93
N GLU A 153 8.85 31.65 32.56
CA GLU A 153 9.07 33.10 32.53
C GLU A 153 8.15 33.78 31.52
N LYS A 154 7.98 33.18 30.33
CA LYS A 154 7.03 33.67 29.32
C LYS A 154 5.61 33.69 29.87
N LYS A 155 5.17 32.61 30.51
CA LYS A 155 3.82 32.50 31.09
C LYS A 155 3.61 33.51 32.23
N ALA A 156 4.62 33.73 33.07
CA ALA A 156 4.56 34.73 34.15
C ALA A 156 4.41 36.15 33.59
N VAL A 157 5.18 36.50 32.56
CA VAL A 157 5.09 37.81 31.89
C VAL A 157 3.74 37.98 31.20
N GLU A 158 3.23 36.96 30.49
CA GLU A 158 1.90 36.99 29.87
C GLU A 158 0.78 37.18 30.90
N ALA A 159 0.86 36.48 32.04
CA ALA A 159 -0.12 36.60 33.12
C ALA A 159 -0.10 37.99 33.74
N MET A 160 1.09 38.51 34.06
CA MET A 160 1.26 39.86 34.59
C MET A 160 0.74 40.91 33.61
N TYR A 161 1.07 40.79 32.32
CA TYR A 161 0.62 41.73 31.30
C TYR A 161 -0.92 41.70 31.16
N SER A 162 -1.53 40.51 31.16
CA SER A 162 -2.99 40.36 31.14
C SER A 162 -3.67 41.00 32.36
N GLU A 163 -3.11 40.81 33.55
CA GLU A 163 -3.60 41.43 34.79
C GLU A 163 -3.54 42.96 34.71
N LYS A 164 -2.39 43.53 34.32
CA LYS A 164 -2.22 44.99 34.22
C LYS A 164 -3.18 45.62 33.22
N ILE A 165 -3.39 45.01 32.05
CA ILE A 165 -4.37 45.49 31.06
C ILE A 165 -5.80 45.43 31.62
N SER A 166 -6.14 44.38 32.38
CA SER A 166 -7.46 44.27 33.02
C SER A 166 -7.70 45.38 34.05
N LEU A 167 -6.68 45.70 34.85
CA LEU A 167 -6.72 46.77 35.86
C LEU A 167 -6.85 48.14 35.21
N TRP A 168 -6.10 48.41 34.14
CA TRP A 168 -6.20 49.67 33.39
C TRP A 168 -7.61 49.86 32.82
N ARG A 169 -8.18 48.83 32.18
CA ARG A 169 -9.56 48.87 31.67
C ARG A 169 -10.59 49.14 32.77
N ARG A 170 -10.45 48.48 33.92
CA ARG A 170 -11.36 48.67 35.07
C ARG A 170 -11.25 50.08 35.63
N ARG A 171 -10.03 50.59 35.83
CA ARG A 171 -9.77 51.94 36.37
C ARG A 171 -10.25 53.03 35.41
N LYS A 172 -9.99 52.91 34.10
CA LYS A 172 -10.50 53.84 33.08
C LYS A 172 -12.04 53.90 33.10
N ARG A 173 -12.71 52.75 33.23
CA ARG A 173 -14.17 52.71 33.35
C ARG A 173 -14.67 53.38 34.63
N MET A 174 -14.12 53.02 35.79
CA MET A 174 -14.52 53.63 37.07
C MET A 174 -14.32 55.15 37.07
N PHE A 175 -13.19 55.63 36.53
CA PHE A 175 -12.94 57.06 36.38
C PHE A 175 -14.00 57.69 35.48
N LYS A 176 -14.28 57.11 34.31
CA LYS A 176 -15.27 57.63 33.37
C LYS A 176 -16.67 57.68 33.98
N ASP A 177 -17.11 56.62 34.67
CA ASP A 177 -18.42 56.58 35.32
C ASP A 177 -18.56 57.69 36.37
N LEU A 178 -17.51 57.93 37.17
CA LEU A 178 -17.48 59.03 38.16
C LEU A 178 -17.43 60.40 37.49
N TRP A 179 -16.60 60.56 36.46
CA TRP A 179 -16.44 61.80 35.72
C TRP A 179 -17.74 62.21 35.03
N ASP A 180 -18.40 61.26 34.36
CA ASP A 180 -19.68 61.46 33.70
C ASP A 180 -20.74 61.88 34.74
N ALA A 181 -20.80 61.20 35.90
CA ALA A 181 -21.74 61.56 36.98
C ALA A 181 -21.50 62.97 37.57
N ILE A 182 -20.24 63.42 37.67
CA ILE A 182 -19.90 64.78 38.14
C ILE A 182 -20.24 65.83 37.08
N THR A 183 -20.04 65.50 35.81
CA THR A 183 -20.16 66.46 34.70
C THR A 183 -21.55 66.51 34.05
N GLU A 184 -22.43 65.54 34.32
CA GLU A 184 -23.76 65.40 33.72
C GLU A 184 -24.64 66.67 33.84
N ASN A 185 -24.52 67.41 34.94
CA ASN A 185 -25.27 68.65 35.19
C ASN A 185 -24.37 69.86 35.47
N SER A 186 -23.09 69.82 35.05
CA SER A 186 -22.16 70.91 35.32
C SER A 186 -22.37 72.09 34.35
N PRO A 187 -22.45 73.33 34.84
CA PRO A 187 -22.51 74.53 34.00
C PRO A 187 -21.14 74.99 33.48
N LYS A 188 -20.03 74.32 33.88
CA LYS A 188 -18.66 74.64 33.45
C LYS A 188 -18.32 73.99 32.10
N ASP A 189 -17.42 74.61 31.32
CA ASP A 189 -16.82 73.93 30.17
C ASP A 189 -15.95 72.75 30.62
N LEU A 190 -16.19 71.57 30.04
CA LEU A 190 -15.57 70.32 30.47
C LEU A 190 -14.06 70.31 30.21
N LYS A 191 -13.57 71.04 29.20
CA LYS A 191 -12.15 71.11 28.87
C LYS A 191 -11.39 71.96 29.88
N GLU A 192 -11.87 73.17 30.17
CA GLU A 192 -11.28 74.04 31.19
C GLU A 192 -11.33 73.38 32.59
N PHE A 193 -12.43 72.70 32.92
CA PHE A 193 -12.57 72.00 34.21
C PHE A 193 -11.62 70.80 34.34
N LYS A 194 -11.36 70.09 33.24
CA LYS A 194 -10.39 68.99 33.19
C LYS A 194 -8.95 69.52 33.38
N GLU A 195 -8.61 70.65 32.75
CA GLU A 195 -7.31 71.31 32.92
C GLU A 195 -7.13 71.88 34.34
N GLU A 196 -8.17 72.50 34.92
CA GLU A 196 -8.19 73.00 36.30
C GLU A 196 -7.88 71.88 37.31
N LEU A 197 -8.42 70.68 37.08
CA LEU A 197 -8.21 69.50 37.92
C LEU A 197 -6.92 68.71 37.59
N GLY A 198 -6.19 69.10 36.53
CA GLY A 198 -4.96 68.43 36.10
C GLY A 198 -5.19 66.97 35.67
N ILE A 199 -6.34 66.67 35.07
CA ILE A 199 -6.68 65.32 34.62
C ILE A 199 -6.18 65.13 33.20
N GLU A 200 -5.41 64.07 32.96
CA GLU A 200 -4.92 63.69 31.63
C GLU A 200 -5.52 62.34 31.22
N TYR A 201 -5.95 62.22 29.96
CA TYR A 201 -6.38 60.96 29.37
C TYR A 201 -5.23 60.22 28.72
N ASP A 202 -5.43 58.92 28.50
CA ASP A 202 -4.45 58.08 27.81
C ASP A 202 -4.04 58.71 26.46
N GLU A 203 -5.01 59.29 25.73
CA GLU A 203 -4.79 59.93 24.44
C GLU A 203 -3.92 61.21 24.54
N ASP A 204 -3.97 61.93 25.66
CA ASP A 204 -3.20 63.16 25.89
C ASP A 204 -1.70 62.86 26.10
N VAL A 205 -1.38 61.67 26.62
CA VAL A 205 -0.01 61.18 26.82
C VAL A 205 0.45 60.22 25.71
N GLY A 206 -0.31 60.13 24.61
CA GLY A 206 0.05 59.31 23.44
C GLY A 206 -0.08 57.79 23.67
N VAL A 207 -0.87 57.37 24.65
CA VAL A 207 -1.07 55.97 25.03
C VAL A 207 -2.45 55.49 24.55
N ASN A 208 -2.51 54.26 24.03
CA ASN A 208 -3.75 53.70 23.51
C ASN A 208 -4.04 52.31 24.09
N LEU A 209 -5.03 52.19 24.98
CA LEU A 209 -5.37 50.92 25.62
C LEU A 209 -5.72 49.80 24.62
N GLN A 210 -6.30 50.13 23.47
CA GLN A 210 -6.68 49.15 22.45
C GLN A 210 -5.46 48.53 21.78
N SER A 211 -4.46 49.34 21.40
CA SER A 211 -3.23 48.83 20.78
C SER A 211 -2.45 47.90 21.72
N PHE A 212 -2.35 48.27 23.00
CA PHE A 212 -1.71 47.41 24.02
C PHE A 212 -2.54 46.15 24.33
N SER A 213 -3.87 46.22 24.24
CA SER A 213 -4.74 45.05 24.42
C SER A 213 -4.66 44.06 23.25
N GLU A 214 -4.38 44.52 22.03
CA GLU A 214 -4.26 43.67 20.84
C GLU A 214 -3.01 42.79 20.86
N LEU A 215 -1.94 43.27 21.50
CA LEU A 215 -0.71 42.49 21.72
C LEU A 215 -0.96 41.17 22.49
N LEU A 216 -1.99 41.10 23.33
CA LEU A 216 -2.41 39.86 24.02
C LEU A 216 -3.17 38.90 23.10
N GLN A 217 -3.92 39.40 22.12
CA GLN A 217 -4.85 38.61 21.31
C GLN A 217 -4.16 37.75 20.26
N HIS A 218 -2.92 38.09 19.88
CA HIS A 218 -2.14 37.30 18.93
C HIS A 218 -1.66 35.94 19.50
N GLY A 219 -1.80 35.70 20.81
CA GLY A 219 -1.45 34.41 21.43
C GLY A 219 -2.57 33.36 21.47
N LYS A 220 -3.85 33.75 21.37
CA LYS A 220 -4.99 32.81 21.42
C LYS A 220 -6.16 33.32 20.57
N LYS A 221 -6.14 33.04 19.26
CA LYS A 221 -7.39 32.94 18.51
C LYS A 221 -8.20 31.79 19.13
N ARG A 222 -9.22 32.11 19.92
CA ARG A 222 -10.23 31.13 20.33
C ARG A 222 -10.77 30.50 19.04
N ALA A 223 -10.60 29.18 18.91
CA ALA A 223 -11.34 28.43 17.91
C ALA A 223 -12.83 28.73 18.13
N ARG A 224 -13.47 29.36 17.14
CA ARG A 224 -14.92 29.48 17.11
C ARG A 224 -15.44 28.06 16.90
N GLY A 225 -15.99 27.46 17.96
CA GLY A 225 -16.68 26.19 17.88
C GLY A 225 -17.88 26.30 16.94
N GLN A 226 -18.05 25.30 16.08
CA GLN A 226 -19.33 24.92 15.50
C GLN A 226 -20.23 24.33 16.57
#